data_AF-B6SQD3-F1
#
_entry.id   AF-B6SQD3-F1
#
_cell.length_a   1.000
_cell.length_b   1.000
_cell.length_c   1.000
_cell.angle_alpha   90.00
_cell.angle_beta   90.00
_cell.angle_gamma   90.00
#
_symmetry.space_group_name_H-M   'P 1'
#
loop_
_entity.id
_entity.type
_entity.pdbx_description
1 polymer ?
#
loop_
_entity_poly.entity_id
_entity_poly.type
_entity_poly.pdbx_seq_one_letter_code
_entity_poly.pdbx_strand_id
1 'polypeptide(L)'
;MYADAGFAFAFAAAYSPTLTSSQPQPPPPPFDYAFSSEPPLLSMPAMDHDAYLNLGANTPRPAANVCVTISDLKTEERKQKLSRYRKKKIKRNFGRKIKYACRKALADSQPRVRGRFAKIEECDLLKPSK
;
A
#
# COMPACT_ATOMS: atom_id res chain seq x y z
N MET A 1 -13.72 14.01 51.56
CA MET A 1 -12.30 13.79 51.20
C MET A 1 -12.12 12.29 51.04
N TYR A 2 -12.06 11.78 49.82
CA TYR A 2 -11.70 10.37 49.60
C TYR A 2 -10.23 10.31 49.22
N ALA A 3 -9.49 9.48 49.95
CA ALA A 3 -8.06 9.27 49.80
C ALA A 3 -7.73 8.54 48.50
N ASP A 4 -6.53 8.84 47.98
CA ASP A 4 -5.82 8.09 46.96
C ASP A 4 -5.89 6.59 47.19
N ALA A 5 -6.20 5.85 46.13
CA ALA A 5 -5.89 4.43 46.02
C ALA A 5 -5.30 4.18 44.63
N GLY A 6 -4.00 3.91 44.62
CA GLY A 6 -3.21 3.68 43.42
C GLY A 6 -3.76 2.52 42.58
N PHE A 7 -3.83 2.77 41.28
CA PHE A 7 -4.10 1.74 40.28
C PHE A 7 -2.86 0.85 40.13
N ALA A 8 -2.79 -0.18 40.97
CA ALA A 8 -1.77 -1.23 40.88
C ALA A 8 -2.03 -2.07 39.61
N PHE A 9 -1.20 -1.88 38.58
CA PHE A 9 -1.16 -2.80 37.46
C PHE A 9 -0.18 -3.93 37.78
N ALA A 10 -0.73 -5.06 38.22
CA ALA A 10 0.00 -6.30 38.42
C ALA A 10 0.57 -6.78 37.08
N PHE A 11 1.89 -6.75 36.93
CA PHE A 11 2.59 -7.37 35.81
C PHE A 11 3.02 -8.78 36.23
N ALA A 12 2.19 -9.79 35.92
CA ALA A 12 2.59 -11.19 36.06
C ALA A 12 1.71 -12.10 35.19
N ALA A 13 2.20 -12.44 34.00
CA ALA A 13 2.08 -13.80 33.45
C ALA A 13 3.06 -13.93 32.28
N ALA A 14 3.93 -14.92 32.40
CA ALA A 14 5.03 -15.22 31.49
C ALA A 14 4.57 -15.35 30.03
N TYR A 15 4.90 -14.36 29.21
CA TYR A 15 5.14 -14.61 27.80
C TYR A 15 6.59 -15.06 27.69
N SER A 16 6.81 -16.37 27.61
CA SER A 16 8.11 -16.93 27.26
C SER A 16 8.58 -16.28 25.96
N PRO A 17 9.70 -15.56 25.92
CA PRO A 17 10.30 -15.21 24.64
C PRO A 17 10.80 -16.52 24.06
N THR A 18 10.06 -17.10 23.12
CA THR A 18 10.61 -18.15 22.27
C THR A 18 11.85 -17.57 21.63
N LEU A 19 13.01 -18.11 22.00
CA LEU A 19 14.28 -17.86 21.34
C LEU A 19 14.06 -18.18 19.87
N THR A 20 13.90 -17.16 19.04
CA THR A 20 13.98 -17.33 17.61
C THR A 20 15.42 -17.76 17.34
N SER A 21 15.56 -19.06 17.17
CA SER A 21 16.78 -19.73 16.72
C SER A 21 17.33 -18.93 15.55
N SER A 22 18.57 -18.48 15.71
CA SER A 22 19.35 -17.81 14.67
C SER A 22 19.63 -18.82 13.55
N GLN A 23 18.61 -19.09 12.74
CA GLN A 23 18.85 -19.64 11.41
C GLN A 23 19.49 -18.53 10.59
N PRO A 24 20.71 -18.72 10.06
CA PRO A 24 21.30 -17.76 9.16
C PRO A 24 20.37 -17.64 7.95
N GLN A 25 19.77 -16.45 7.77
CA GLN A 25 19.06 -16.14 6.54
C GLN A 25 20.07 -16.30 5.40
N PRO A 26 19.77 -17.07 4.33
CA PRO A 26 20.66 -17.14 3.18
C PRO A 26 20.92 -15.70 2.69
N PRO A 27 22.15 -15.37 2.29
CA PRO A 27 22.44 -14.03 1.79
C PRO A 27 21.42 -13.69 0.70
N PRO A 28 20.88 -12.46 0.66
CA PRO A 28 20.08 -12.05 -0.48
C PRO A 28 20.90 -12.35 -1.73
N PRO A 29 20.31 -12.96 -2.79
CA PRO A 29 21.06 -13.23 -4.00
C PRO A 29 21.70 -11.91 -4.44
N PRO A 30 22.95 -11.93 -4.92
CA PRO A 30 23.59 -10.72 -5.41
C PRO A 30 22.63 -10.04 -6.38
N PHE A 31 22.46 -8.72 -6.22
CA PHE A 31 21.75 -7.87 -7.17
C PHE A 31 22.59 -7.75 -8.45
N ASP A 32 23.07 -8.89 -8.98
CA ASP A 32 23.51 -9.03 -10.35
C ASP A 32 22.23 -9.06 -11.19
N TYR A 33 21.44 -7.98 -11.12
CA TYR A 33 20.73 -7.53 -12.29
C TYR A 33 21.81 -7.01 -13.23
N ALA A 34 22.59 -7.95 -13.78
CA ALA A 34 23.23 -7.76 -15.06
C ALA A 34 22.10 -7.21 -15.93
N PHE A 35 22.24 -5.95 -16.30
CA PHE A 35 21.55 -5.41 -17.47
C PHE A 35 22.16 -6.13 -18.68
N SER A 36 21.97 -7.46 -18.73
CA SER A 36 22.10 -8.25 -19.92
C SER A 36 21.00 -7.73 -20.81
N SER A 37 21.41 -6.82 -21.69
CA SER A 37 20.81 -6.63 -23.00
C SER A 37 20.17 -7.93 -23.48
N GLU A 38 18.91 -7.81 -23.90
CA GLU A 38 17.99 -8.86 -24.38
C GLU A 38 17.25 -9.65 -23.29
N PRO A 39 15.99 -9.26 -22.98
CA PRO A 39 15.03 -10.25 -22.52
C PRO A 39 15.01 -11.40 -23.54
N PRO A 40 15.10 -12.68 -23.11
CA PRO A 40 14.88 -13.77 -24.03
C PRO A 40 13.48 -13.57 -24.63
N LEU A 41 13.39 -13.60 -25.95
CA LEU A 41 12.11 -13.67 -26.63
C LEU A 41 11.44 -14.95 -26.13
N LEU A 42 10.61 -14.81 -25.10
CA LEU A 42 9.57 -15.76 -24.82
C LEU A 42 8.75 -15.74 -26.11
N SER A 43 8.97 -16.76 -26.95
CA SER A 43 8.13 -17.05 -28.10
C SER A 43 6.73 -17.13 -27.53
N MET A 44 6.00 -16.02 -27.62
CA MET A 44 4.57 -16.01 -27.38
C MET A 44 4.06 -17.08 -28.33
N PRO A 45 3.55 -18.22 -27.83
CA PRO A 45 2.96 -19.19 -28.72
C PRO A 45 1.95 -18.43 -29.56
N ALA A 46 2.08 -18.51 -30.88
CA ALA A 46 1.14 -17.89 -31.80
C ALA A 46 -0.26 -18.31 -31.35
N MET A 47 -0.97 -17.40 -30.72
CA MET A 47 -2.39 -17.59 -30.45
C MET A 47 -3.02 -17.46 -31.82
N ASP A 48 -3.29 -18.61 -32.46
CA ASP A 48 -4.02 -18.68 -33.71
C ASP A 48 -5.28 -17.83 -33.57
N HIS A 49 -5.36 -16.78 -34.38
CA HIS A 49 -6.40 -15.75 -34.30
C HIS A 49 -7.81 -16.32 -34.58
N ASP A 50 -7.86 -17.58 -35.01
CA ASP A 50 -9.07 -18.34 -35.38
C ASP A 50 -9.81 -18.91 -34.16
N ALA A 51 -9.19 -18.94 -32.98
CA ALA A 51 -9.80 -19.48 -31.75
C ALA A 51 -10.81 -18.56 -31.07
N TYR A 52 -10.93 -17.27 -31.45
CA TYR A 52 -11.85 -16.33 -30.80
C TYR A 52 -13.26 -16.31 -31.42
N LEU A 53 -13.47 -16.99 -32.54
CA LEU A 53 -14.77 -17.07 -33.22
C LEU A 53 -15.46 -18.44 -33.08
N ASN A 54 -14.87 -19.38 -32.33
CA ASN A 54 -15.36 -20.76 -32.25
C ASN A 54 -15.69 -21.23 -30.81
N LEU A 55 -16.17 -20.31 -29.95
CA LEU A 55 -16.94 -20.72 -28.76
C LEU A 55 -18.41 -20.87 -29.16
N GLY A 56 -18.81 -22.14 -29.24
CA GLY A 56 -20.01 -22.68 -29.86
C GLY A 56 -21.34 -22.02 -29.50
N ALA A 57 -22.16 -21.98 -30.55
CA ALA A 57 -23.58 -21.72 -30.57
C ALA A 57 -24.41 -22.81 -29.88
N ASN A 58 -24.42 -22.85 -28.53
CA ASN A 58 -25.31 -23.74 -27.76
C ASN A 58 -25.79 -23.12 -26.42
N THR A 59 -26.19 -21.85 -26.42
CA THR A 59 -26.97 -21.29 -25.30
C THR A 59 -28.38 -20.94 -25.79
N PRO A 60 -29.45 -21.32 -25.06
CA PRO A 60 -30.80 -20.85 -25.39
C PRO A 60 -30.79 -19.32 -25.30
N ARG A 61 -30.79 -18.68 -26.47
CA ARG A 61 -30.88 -17.23 -26.63
C ARG A 61 -32.13 -16.76 -25.88
N PRO A 62 -32.01 -15.98 -24.79
CA PRO A 62 -33.20 -15.41 -24.16
C PRO A 62 -33.84 -14.49 -25.21
N ALA A 63 -35.04 -14.88 -25.62
CA ALA A 63 -35.86 -14.15 -26.57
C ALA A 63 -36.06 -12.72 -26.05
N ALA A 64 -35.83 -11.76 -26.95
CA ALA A 64 -36.20 -10.35 -26.89
C ALA A 64 -35.94 -9.66 -25.53
N ASN A 65 -34.94 -8.77 -25.48
CA ASN A 65 -35.00 -7.42 -24.88
C ASN A 65 -33.61 -6.76 -24.93
N VAL A 66 -33.48 -5.75 -25.81
CA VAL A 66 -32.40 -4.76 -25.92
C VAL A 66 -31.01 -5.30 -26.26
N CYS A 67 -30.65 -5.19 -27.54
CA CYS A 67 -29.26 -5.14 -27.98
C CYS A 67 -28.63 -3.85 -27.41
N VAL A 68 -28.13 -3.90 -26.17
CA VAL A 68 -27.12 -2.93 -25.74
C VAL A 68 -25.86 -3.38 -26.45
N THR A 69 -25.48 -2.67 -27.51
CA THR A 69 -24.29 -3.05 -28.27
C THR A 69 -23.08 -2.98 -27.32
N ILE A 70 -22.05 -3.80 -27.52
CA ILE A 70 -20.85 -3.80 -26.65
C ILE A 70 -20.25 -2.39 -26.51
N SER A 71 -20.39 -1.57 -27.56
CA SER A 71 -20.08 -0.14 -27.59
C SER A 71 -20.90 0.70 -26.60
N ASP A 72 -22.19 0.42 -26.43
CA ASP A 72 -23.07 1.13 -25.49
C ASP A 72 -22.73 0.77 -24.04
N LEU A 73 -22.50 -0.52 -23.74
CA LEU A 73 -22.02 -0.96 -22.42
C LEU A 73 -20.69 -0.28 -22.06
N LYS A 74 -19.74 -0.23 -23.00
CA LYS A 74 -18.45 0.45 -22.85
C LYS A 74 -18.61 1.97 -22.64
N THR A 75 -19.63 2.57 -23.25
CA THR A 75 -19.96 3.99 -23.13
C THR A 75 -20.56 4.32 -21.76
N GLU A 76 -21.48 3.50 -21.26
CA GLU A 76 -22.05 3.67 -19.93
C GLU A 76 -21.01 3.45 -18.82
N GLU A 77 -20.16 2.43 -18.93
CA GLU A 77 -19.04 2.25 -18.01
C GLU A 77 -18.10 3.46 -17.99
N ARG A 78 -17.81 4.04 -19.15
CA ARG A 78 -16.99 5.25 -19.26
C ARG A 78 -17.67 6.44 -18.58
N LYS A 79 -18.97 6.65 -18.79
CA LYS A 79 -19.75 7.70 -18.12
C LYS A 79 -19.73 7.52 -16.60
N GLN A 80 -19.87 6.30 -16.10
CA GLN A 80 -19.77 5.99 -14.68
C GLN A 80 -18.38 6.28 -14.10
N LYS A 81 -17.31 5.86 -14.78
CA LYS A 81 -15.92 6.17 -14.38
C LYS A 81 -15.65 7.68 -14.37
N LEU A 82 -16.11 8.40 -15.39
CA LEU A 82 -15.99 9.86 -15.48
C LEU A 82 -16.78 10.58 -14.39
N SER A 83 -18.00 10.14 -14.07
CA SER A 83 -18.80 10.75 -13.00
C SER A 83 -18.12 10.54 -11.63
N ARG A 84 -17.60 9.34 -11.35
CA ARG A 84 -16.81 9.06 -10.14
C ARG A 84 -15.56 9.95 -10.07
N TYR A 85 -14.85 10.12 -11.19
CA TYR A 85 -13.69 11.00 -11.29
C TYR A 85 -14.05 12.46 -11.01
N ARG A 86 -15.09 13.01 -11.67
CA ARG A 86 -15.53 14.41 -11.49
C ARG A 86 -15.93 14.68 -10.04
N LYS A 87 -16.75 13.80 -9.45
CA LYS A 87 -17.12 13.85 -8.01
C LYS A 87 -15.89 13.81 -7.11
N LYS A 88 -14.91 12.93 -7.39
CA LYS A 88 -13.65 12.85 -6.63
C LYS A 88 -12.78 14.10 -6.81
N LYS A 89 -12.75 14.70 -8.01
CA LYS A 89 -11.95 15.89 -8.32
C LYS A 89 -12.39 17.11 -7.52
N ILE A 90 -13.71 17.34 -7.44
CA ILE A 90 -14.28 18.48 -6.70
C ILE A 90 -13.98 18.36 -5.20
N LYS A 91 -14.05 17.15 -4.64
CA LYS A 91 -13.81 16.90 -3.21
C LYS A 91 -12.35 16.63 -2.82
N ARG A 92 -11.37 16.99 -3.68
CA ARG A 92 -9.96 16.82 -3.32
C ARG A 92 -9.61 17.78 -2.18
N ASN A 93 -8.78 17.32 -1.26
CA ASN A 93 -8.26 18.15 -0.19
C ASN A 93 -6.87 18.63 -0.61
N PHE A 94 -6.73 19.92 -0.89
CA PHE A 94 -5.45 20.54 -1.26
C PHE A 94 -4.70 21.11 -0.04
N GLY A 95 -5.41 21.36 1.05
CA GLY A 95 -4.80 21.73 2.33
C GLY A 95 -4.00 20.59 2.95
N ARG A 96 -3.03 20.95 3.79
CA ARG A 96 -2.24 19.95 4.55
C ARG A 96 -3.15 19.27 5.58
N LYS A 97 -3.28 17.93 5.49
CA LYS A 97 -4.04 17.12 6.44
C LYS A 97 -3.11 16.14 7.16
N ILE A 98 -3.10 16.20 8.50
CA ILE A 98 -2.42 15.20 9.33
C ILE A 98 -3.36 14.02 9.53
N LYS A 99 -3.02 12.85 8.97
CA LYS A 99 -3.84 11.63 9.09
C LYS A 99 -3.47 10.81 10.33
N TYR A 100 -2.19 10.80 10.72
CA TYR A 100 -1.68 10.01 11.84
C TYR A 100 -1.11 10.94 12.91
N ALA A 101 -1.93 11.28 13.90
CA ALA A 101 -1.58 12.23 14.95
C ALA A 101 -0.38 11.74 15.78
N CYS A 102 -0.36 10.46 16.16
CA CYS A 102 0.73 9.88 16.93
C CYS A 102 2.09 10.01 16.23
N ARG A 103 2.18 9.69 14.94
CA ARG A 103 3.42 9.83 14.15
C ARG A 103 3.86 11.29 14.01
N LYS A 104 2.92 12.23 13.93
CA LYS A 104 3.21 13.67 13.88
C LYS A 104 3.81 14.15 15.21
N ALA A 105 3.21 13.77 16.33
CA ALA A 105 3.75 14.09 17.66
C ALA A 105 5.16 13.53 17.85
N LEU A 106 5.40 12.27 17.45
CA LEU A 106 6.74 11.69 17.48
C LEU A 106 7.72 12.48 16.59
N ALA A 107 7.34 12.83 15.36
CA ALA A 107 8.20 13.61 14.46
C ALA A 107 8.47 15.04 14.93
N ASP A 108 7.59 15.62 15.76
CA ASP A 108 7.73 16.97 16.30
C ASP A 108 8.61 17.00 17.55
N SER A 109 8.66 15.92 18.34
CA SER A 109 9.54 15.80 19.52
C SER A 109 10.96 15.32 19.20
N GLN A 110 11.19 14.72 18.03
CA GLN A 110 12.52 14.26 17.61
C GLN A 110 13.51 15.43 17.42
N PRO A 111 14.79 15.28 17.81
CA PRO A 111 15.80 16.34 17.64
C PRO A 111 16.04 16.67 16.17
N ARG A 112 16.14 17.97 15.85
CA ARG A 112 16.36 18.44 14.48
C ARG A 112 17.49 19.47 14.38
N VAL A 113 18.35 19.31 13.38
CA VAL A 113 19.39 20.28 13.00
C VAL A 113 19.13 20.71 11.55
N ARG A 114 18.88 22.01 11.32
CA ARG A 114 18.55 22.60 10.01
C ARG A 114 17.41 21.87 9.26
N GLY A 115 16.40 21.40 10.01
CA GLY A 115 15.21 20.71 9.47
C GLY A 115 15.36 19.19 9.29
N ARG A 116 16.57 18.64 9.45
CA ARG A 116 16.86 17.19 9.38
C ARG A 116 16.81 16.59 10.78
N PHE A 117 16.38 15.34 10.92
CA PHE A 117 16.50 14.63 12.20
C PHE A 117 17.97 14.37 12.50
N ALA A 118 18.37 14.62 13.74
CA ALA A 118 19.72 14.35 14.23
C ALA A 118 19.75 13.02 15.00
N LYS A 119 20.89 12.34 14.96
CA LYS A 119 21.12 11.19 15.84
C LYS A 119 21.48 11.69 17.23
N ILE A 120 21.07 10.93 18.24
CA ILE A 120 21.18 11.33 19.64
C ILE A 120 22.65 11.57 20.03
N GLU A 121 23.58 10.78 19.49
CA GLU A 121 25.04 10.92 19.72
C GLU A 121 25.59 12.33 19.39
N GLU A 122 25.03 13.00 18.38
CA GLU A 122 25.43 14.36 17.97
C GLU A 122 24.62 15.45 18.70
N CYS A 123 23.45 15.08 19.26
CA CYS A 123 22.49 16.01 19.83
C CYS A 123 22.64 16.19 21.35
N ASP A 124 23.32 15.28 22.05
CA ASP A 124 23.61 15.41 23.48
C ASP A 124 24.50 16.63 23.82
N LEU A 125 25.16 17.23 22.81
CA LEU A 125 25.97 18.45 22.94
C LEU A 125 25.17 19.76 22.86
N LEU A 126 23.88 19.71 22.54
CA LEU A 126 23.01 20.90 22.43
C LEU A 126 22.08 21.07 23.65
N LYS A 127 22.39 20.43 24.78
CA LYS A 127 21.72 20.76 26.05
C LYS A 127 22.24 22.12 26.52
N PRO A 128 21.38 23.14 26.75
CA PRO A 128 21.81 24.30 27.50
C PRO A 128 22.21 23.82 28.89
N SER A 129 23.50 23.98 29.21
CA SER A 129 23.98 23.98 30.59
C SER A 129 23.06 24.91 31.39
N LYS A 130 22.30 24.34 32.33
CA LYS A 130 21.83 25.14 33.48
C LYS A 130 23.01 25.36 34.42
#